data_AF-A0A7X7SFU7-F1
#
_entry.id   AF-A0A7X7SFU7-F1
#
_cell.length_a   1.000
_cell.length_b   1.000
_cell.length_c   1.000
_cell.angle_alpha   90.00
_cell.angle_beta   90.00
_cell.angle_gamma   90.00
#
_symmetry.space_group_name_H-M   'P 1'
#
loop_
_entity.id
_entity.type
_entity.pdbx_description
1 polymer ?
#
loop_
_entity_poly.entity_id
_entity_poly.type
_entity_poly.pdbx_seq_one_letter_code
_entity_poly.pdbx_strand_id
1 'polypeptide(L)'
;MSGEKERLHAAVLVSPAAERRKARKARRQAAARLQAERARVEREAAKAKALAEREESTTFLPSAGEAGPAAARSPGRLRVPRHQDTSATLAGVYPFMAEGGLGSDGVFVGQDLYSGGSFVYDPWVLYARGV
;
A
#
# COMPACT_ATOMS: atom_id res chain seq x y z
N MET A 1 -13.16 11.78 -3.44
CA MET A 1 -13.76 12.44 -2.27
C MET A 1 -13.81 11.44 -1.12
N SER A 2 -13.05 11.67 -0.05
CA SER A 2 -13.04 10.80 1.12
C SER A 2 -14.31 11.07 1.92
N GLY A 3 -15.36 10.27 1.71
CA GLY A 3 -16.57 10.35 2.53
C GLY A 3 -16.21 10.02 3.97
N GLU A 4 -16.39 10.98 4.88
CA GLU A 4 -16.42 10.67 6.31
C GLU A 4 -17.46 9.57 6.52
N LYS A 5 -17.00 8.40 6.94
CA LYS A 5 -17.91 7.30 7.32
C LYS A 5 -18.73 7.80 8.49
N GLU A 6 -20.01 8.10 8.28
CA GLU A 6 -20.97 8.43 9.33
C GLU A 6 -20.92 7.35 10.42
N ARG A 7 -20.31 7.67 11.55
CA ARG A 7 -20.28 6.78 12.72
C ARG A 7 -21.53 7.04 13.54
N LEU A 8 -22.35 6.00 13.76
CA LEU A 8 -23.47 6.11 14.68
C LEU A 8 -22.96 6.18 16.13
N HIS A 9 -23.00 7.38 16.69
CA HIS A 9 -22.77 7.62 18.11
C HIS A 9 -24.07 7.44 18.89
N ALA A 10 -24.33 6.23 19.41
CA ALA A 10 -25.44 5.96 20.32
C ALA A 10 -25.09 6.44 21.75
N ALA A 11 -24.83 7.74 21.91
CA ALA A 11 -24.67 8.36 23.23
C ALA A 11 -26.01 8.91 23.70
N VAL A 12 -26.31 8.75 24.99
CA VAL A 12 -27.51 9.32 25.59
C VAL A 12 -27.24 10.77 25.94
N LEU A 13 -27.94 11.69 25.28
CA LEU A 13 -27.74 13.14 25.44
C LEU A 13 -28.12 13.66 26.84
N VAL A 14 -29.03 12.96 27.54
CA VAL A 14 -29.45 13.30 28.91
C VAL A 14 -29.45 12.04 29.78
N SER A 15 -28.44 11.89 30.64
CA SER A 15 -28.43 10.83 31.66
C SER A 15 -28.98 11.34 32.99
N PRO A 16 -29.86 10.61 33.68
CA PRO A 16 -30.36 11.01 34.99
C PRO A 16 -29.22 11.15 36.01
N ALA A 17 -29.21 12.25 36.77
CA ALA A 17 -28.13 12.60 37.71
C ALA A 17 -27.91 11.55 38.83
N ALA A 18 -28.96 10.84 39.24
CA ALA A 18 -28.92 9.82 40.30
C ALA A 18 -29.35 8.42 39.78
N GLU A 19 -28.86 8.02 38.61
CA GLU A 19 -29.20 6.72 38.02
C GLU A 19 -28.60 5.54 38.81
N ARG A 20 -29.45 4.60 39.27
CA ARG A 20 -28.99 3.36 39.92
C ARG A 20 -28.13 2.54 38.96
N ARG A 21 -27.09 1.86 39.48
CA ARG A 21 -26.13 1.05 38.69
C ARG A 21 -26.80 0.06 37.72
N LYS A 22 -27.91 -0.57 38.10
CA LYS A 22 -28.65 -1.53 37.27
C LYS A 22 -29.24 -0.86 36.01
N ALA A 23 -29.83 0.33 36.14
CA ALA A 23 -30.37 1.10 35.02
C ALA A 23 -29.26 1.55 34.07
N ARG A 24 -28.13 2.05 34.62
CA ARG A 24 -26.95 2.44 33.83
C ARG A 24 -26.40 1.26 33.01
N LYS A 25 -26.36 0.05 33.59
CA LYS A 25 -25.91 -1.17 32.89
C LYS A 25 -26.87 -1.56 31.77
N ALA A 26 -28.19 -1.57 32.04
CA ALA A 26 -29.20 -1.88 31.04
C ALA A 26 -29.14 -0.92 29.85
N ARG A 27 -28.97 0.39 30.11
CA ARG A 27 -28.82 1.42 29.07
C ARG A 27 -27.59 1.20 28.19
N ARG A 28 -26.42 0.93 28.81
CA ARG A 28 -25.19 0.61 28.05
C ARG A 28 -25.36 -0.63 27.18
N GLN A 29 -26.04 -1.66 27.70
CA GLN A 29 -26.33 -2.87 26.93
C GLN A 29 -27.27 -2.60 25.77
N ALA A 30 -28.31 -1.77 25.96
CA ALA A 30 -29.21 -1.38 24.88
C ALA A 30 -28.48 -0.60 23.77
N ALA A 31 -27.64 0.37 24.12
CA ALA A 31 -26.84 1.11 23.15
C ALA A 31 -25.86 0.20 22.37
N ALA A 32 -25.20 -0.74 23.07
CA ALA A 32 -24.30 -1.70 22.43
C ALA A 32 -25.04 -2.65 21.47
N ARG A 33 -26.28 -3.06 21.80
CA ARG A 33 -27.12 -3.88 20.92
C ARG A 33 -27.45 -3.15 19.62
N LEU A 34 -27.90 -1.90 19.69
CA LEU A 34 -28.21 -1.09 18.52
C LEU A 34 -26.99 -0.88 17.61
N GLN A 35 -25.81 -0.63 18.19
CA GLN A 35 -24.56 -0.53 17.43
C GLN A 35 -24.19 -1.85 16.75
N ALA A 36 -24.35 -2.98 17.45
CA ALA A 36 -24.05 -4.29 16.91
C ALA A 36 -25.00 -4.69 15.77
N GLU A 37 -26.30 -4.39 15.89
CA GLU A 37 -27.30 -4.63 14.85
C GLU A 37 -26.98 -3.81 13.59
N ARG A 38 -26.72 -2.51 13.73
CA ARG A 38 -26.34 -1.67 12.58
C ARG A 38 -25.04 -2.16 11.92
N ALA A 39 -24.03 -2.52 12.70
CA ALA A 39 -22.79 -3.08 12.16
C ALA A 39 -23.00 -4.40 11.41
N ARG A 40 -23.98 -5.23 11.81
CA ARG A 40 -24.37 -6.44 11.07
C ARG A 40 -25.02 -6.09 9.74
N VAL A 41 -26.00 -5.20 9.75
CA VAL A 41 -26.68 -4.73 8.52
C VAL A 41 -25.69 -4.11 7.54
N GLU A 42 -24.78 -3.25 8.00
CA GLU A 42 -23.74 -2.64 7.15
C GLU A 42 -22.78 -3.70 6.56
N ARG A 43 -22.42 -4.72 7.34
CA ARG A 43 -21.59 -5.84 6.84
C ARG A 43 -22.32 -6.67 5.79
N GLU A 44 -23.61 -6.95 6.00
CA GLU A 44 -24.43 -7.70 5.05
C GLU A 44 -24.62 -6.90 3.75
N ALA A 45 -24.91 -5.60 3.84
CA ALA A 45 -25.00 -4.71 2.70
C ALA A 45 -23.66 -4.61 1.94
N ALA A 46 -22.53 -4.49 2.65
CA ALA A 46 -21.21 -4.47 2.02
C ALA A 46 -20.87 -5.79 1.32
N LYS A 47 -21.24 -6.93 1.92
CA LYS A 47 -21.09 -8.25 1.28
C LYS A 47 -21.96 -8.38 0.03
N ALA A 48 -23.22 -7.94 0.10
CA ALA A 48 -24.14 -7.96 -1.02
C ALA A 48 -23.63 -7.08 -2.17
N LYS A 49 -23.15 -5.87 -1.85
CA LYS A 49 -22.53 -4.97 -2.85
C LYS A 49 -21.28 -5.59 -3.48
N ALA A 50 -20.40 -6.19 -2.69
CA ALA A 50 -19.21 -6.86 -3.22
C ALA A 50 -19.54 -8.10 -4.08
N LEU A 51 -20.65 -8.78 -3.80
CA LEU A 51 -21.14 -9.88 -4.64
C LEU A 51 -21.73 -9.34 -5.95
N ALA A 52 -22.55 -8.30 -5.90
CA ALA A 52 -23.08 -7.64 -7.09
C ALA A 52 -21.96 -7.04 -7.98
N GLU A 53 -20.97 -6.37 -7.38
CA GLU A 53 -19.80 -5.87 -8.10
C GLU A 53 -19.00 -7.01 -8.75
N ARG A 54 -18.93 -8.18 -8.12
CA ARG A 54 -18.31 -9.39 -8.71
C ARG A 54 -19.11 -9.94 -9.89
N GLU A 55 -20.43 -9.89 -9.83
CA GLU A 55 -21.31 -10.34 -10.92
C GLU A 55 -21.27 -9.38 -12.11
N GLU A 56 -21.14 -8.07 -11.86
CA GLU A 56 -21.06 -7.03 -12.89
C GLU A 56 -19.66 -6.95 -13.54
N SER A 57 -18.60 -7.34 -12.84
CA SER A 57 -17.24 -7.28 -13.36
C SER A 57 -16.89 -8.45 -14.27
N THR A 58 -16.54 -8.10 -15.51
CA THR A 58 -15.90 -8.82 -16.62
C THR A 58 -15.29 -10.20 -16.31
N THR A 59 -15.49 -11.15 -17.22
CA THR A 59 -14.90 -12.51 -17.29
C THR A 59 -13.65 -12.68 -16.43
N PHE A 60 -13.84 -13.18 -15.21
CA PHE A 60 -12.72 -13.38 -14.29
C PHE A 60 -11.84 -14.52 -14.80
N LEU A 61 -10.54 -14.26 -14.93
CA LEU A 61 -9.57 -15.33 -15.09
C LEU A 61 -9.58 -16.23 -13.84
N PRO A 62 -9.34 -17.54 -14.00
CA PRO A 62 -9.16 -18.43 -12.86
C PRO A 62 -8.04 -17.91 -11.95
N SER A 63 -8.08 -18.25 -10.66
CA SER A 63 -7.05 -17.86 -9.68
C SER A 63 -5.63 -18.27 -10.09
N ALA A 64 -5.51 -19.33 -10.89
CA ALA A 64 -4.26 -19.85 -11.43
C ALA A 64 -3.83 -19.22 -12.76
N GLY A 65 -4.61 -18.32 -13.36
CA GLY A 65 -4.40 -17.77 -14.71
C GLY A 65 -5.19 -18.48 -15.83
N GLU A 66 -5.05 -18.00 -17.07
CA GLU A 66 -5.72 -18.51 -18.27
C GLU A 66 -5.16 -19.85 -18.77
N ALA A 67 -5.93 -20.67 -19.49
CA ALA A 67 -5.47 -21.99 -19.98
C ALA A 67 -4.64 -21.77 -21.23
N GLY A 68 -3.44 -22.35 -21.27
CA GLY A 68 -2.64 -22.33 -22.48
C GLY A 68 -1.20 -22.72 -22.21
N PRO A 69 -0.50 -23.24 -23.24
CA PRO A 69 0.88 -23.68 -23.13
C PRO A 69 1.87 -22.55 -22.75
N ALA A 70 1.46 -21.28 -22.84
CA ALA A 70 2.28 -20.12 -22.50
C ALA A 70 1.58 -19.12 -21.53
N ALA A 71 0.49 -19.54 -20.87
CA ALA A 71 -0.29 -18.65 -20.00
C ALA A 71 0.30 -18.45 -18.59
N ALA A 72 1.51 -18.99 -18.34
CA ALA A 72 2.22 -18.92 -17.06
C ALA A 72 1.36 -19.28 -15.84
N ARG A 73 0.52 -20.31 -15.97
CA ARG A 73 -0.37 -20.72 -14.87
C ARG A 73 0.40 -21.10 -13.62
N SER A 74 0.08 -20.44 -12.51
CA SER A 74 0.64 -20.73 -11.20
C SER A 74 -0.51 -21.17 -10.28
N PRO A 75 -0.73 -22.48 -10.07
CA PRO A 75 -1.85 -22.99 -9.26
C PRO A 75 -1.74 -22.63 -7.77
N GLY A 76 -0.59 -22.11 -7.34
CA GLY A 76 -0.35 -21.62 -5.99
C GLY A 76 0.21 -20.20 -5.98
N ARG A 77 0.52 -19.72 -4.78
CA ARG A 77 1.16 -18.41 -4.62
C ARG A 77 2.58 -18.48 -5.18
N LEU A 78 2.83 -17.76 -6.27
CA LEU A 78 4.19 -17.56 -6.78
C LEU A 78 4.99 -16.77 -5.74
N ARG A 79 5.87 -17.46 -5.02
CA ARG A 79 6.80 -16.83 -4.09
C ARG A 79 8.11 -16.56 -4.81
N VAL A 80 8.22 -15.38 -5.41
CA VAL A 80 9.50 -14.92 -5.95
C VAL A 80 10.33 -14.41 -4.77
N PRO A 81 11.57 -14.90 -4.56
CA PRO A 81 12.48 -14.29 -3.61
C PRO A 81 12.64 -12.80 -3.89
N ARG A 82 12.82 -11.98 -2.85
CA ARG A 82 13.20 -10.58 -3.06
C ARG A 82 14.54 -10.61 -3.79
N HIS A 83 14.58 -9.99 -4.96
CA HIS A 83 15.81 -9.86 -5.72
C HIS A 83 16.85 -9.14 -4.86
N GLN A 84 17.96 -9.83 -4.60
CA GLN A 84 19.14 -9.27 -3.96
C GLN A 84 20.25 -9.42 -4.97
N ASP A 85 20.77 -8.29 -5.44
CA ASP A 85 21.94 -8.24 -6.29
C ASP A 85 22.85 -7.11 -5.80
N THR A 86 24.10 -7.14 -6.22
CA THR A 86 25.05 -6.08 -5.89
C THR A 86 24.77 -4.82 -6.71
N SER A 87 25.14 -3.65 -6.20
CA SER A 87 25.03 -2.39 -6.96
C SER A 87 25.80 -2.43 -8.28
N ALA A 88 26.92 -3.16 -8.34
CA ALA A 88 27.67 -3.38 -9.57
C ALA A 88 26.86 -4.14 -10.65
N THR A 89 26.08 -5.15 -10.25
CA THR A 89 25.19 -5.88 -11.17
C THR A 89 24.01 -4.99 -11.59
N LEU A 90 23.44 -4.24 -10.64
CA LEU A 90 22.32 -3.33 -10.90
C LEU A 90 22.71 -2.16 -11.80
N ALA A 91 23.96 -1.70 -11.76
CA ALA A 91 24.46 -0.62 -12.63
C ALA A 91 24.37 -0.98 -14.12
N GLY A 92 24.52 -2.26 -14.47
CA GLY A 92 24.38 -2.73 -15.86
C GLY A 92 22.94 -2.67 -16.37
N VAL A 93 21.95 -2.86 -15.50
CA VAL A 93 20.51 -2.85 -15.86
C VAL A 93 19.89 -1.46 -15.66
N TYR A 94 20.39 -0.70 -14.68
CA TYR A 94 19.90 0.61 -14.27
C TYR A 94 21.05 1.61 -14.20
N PRO A 95 21.55 2.07 -15.38
CA PRO A 95 22.79 2.85 -15.47
C PRO A 95 22.79 4.13 -14.64
N PHE A 96 21.64 4.79 -14.47
CA PHE A 96 21.53 6.04 -13.70
C PHE A 96 21.17 5.84 -12.22
N MET A 97 20.88 4.61 -11.79
CA MET A 97 20.40 4.34 -10.43
C MET A 97 21.49 3.79 -9.51
N ALA A 98 22.43 3.04 -10.07
CA ALA A 98 23.50 2.39 -9.31
C ALA A 98 24.89 2.74 -9.85
N GLU A 99 25.04 3.90 -10.48
CA GLU A 99 26.34 4.41 -10.91
C GLU A 99 27.24 4.72 -9.70
N GLY A 100 28.56 4.57 -9.88
CA GLY A 100 29.56 4.98 -8.88
C GLY A 100 29.83 6.50 -8.84
N GLY A 101 29.20 7.27 -9.74
CA GLY A 101 29.47 8.70 -9.94
C GLY A 101 30.84 8.98 -10.59
N LEU A 102 31.16 10.26 -10.79
CA LEU A 102 32.40 10.71 -11.45
C LEU A 102 33.64 10.70 -10.53
N GLY A 103 33.48 10.23 -9.28
CA GLY A 103 34.51 10.24 -8.24
C GLY A 103 34.66 11.61 -7.56
N SER A 104 35.85 11.86 -6.99
CA SER A 104 36.16 13.06 -6.21
C SER A 104 37.09 14.06 -6.90
N ASP A 105 37.60 13.72 -8.08
CA ASP A 105 38.60 14.56 -8.77
C ASP A 105 37.90 15.59 -9.66
N GLY A 106 38.10 16.86 -9.33
CA GLY A 106 37.53 18.01 -10.04
C GLY A 106 36.76 18.94 -9.11
N VAL A 107 35.98 19.86 -9.68
CA VAL A 107 35.19 20.83 -8.90
C VAL A 107 33.86 20.21 -8.49
N PHE A 108 33.55 20.22 -7.19
CA PHE A 108 32.27 19.76 -6.68
C PHE A 108 31.14 20.70 -7.11
N VAL A 109 30.15 20.15 -7.81
CA VAL A 109 28.98 20.88 -8.33
C VAL A 109 27.72 20.54 -7.53
N GLY A 110 27.58 19.30 -7.07
CA GLY A 110 26.41 18.87 -6.29
C GLY A 110 26.34 17.38 -6.03
N GLN A 111 25.15 16.87 -5.73
CA GLN A 111 24.88 15.47 -5.48
C GLN A 111 23.94 14.93 -6.57
N ASP A 112 24.23 13.75 -7.11
CA ASP A 112 23.33 13.08 -8.05
C ASP A 112 22.04 12.64 -7.34
N LEU A 113 20.91 12.95 -7.98
CA LEU A 113 19.56 12.73 -7.47
C LEU A 113 19.25 11.24 -7.27
N TYR A 114 19.83 10.37 -8.09
CA TYR A 114 19.47 8.95 -8.13
C TYR A 114 20.44 8.06 -7.37
N SER A 115 21.75 8.23 -7.56
CA SER A 115 22.77 7.45 -6.84
C SER A 115 23.10 8.01 -5.44
N GLY A 116 22.84 9.30 -5.20
CA GLY A 116 23.32 10.01 -4.01
C GLY A 116 24.85 10.22 -4.00
N GLY A 117 25.56 9.91 -5.08
CA GLY A 117 26.99 10.16 -5.25
C GLY A 117 27.31 11.64 -5.50
N SER A 118 28.58 12.01 -5.34
CA SER A 118 29.04 13.37 -5.66
C SER A 118 29.09 13.60 -7.17
N PHE A 119 28.52 14.71 -7.62
CA PHE A 119 28.66 15.22 -8.98
C PHE A 119 29.79 16.24 -9.02
N VAL A 120 30.87 15.86 -9.70
CA VAL A 120 32.13 16.61 -9.82
C VAL A 120 32.46 16.78 -11.30
N TYR A 121 32.89 17.96 -11.71
CA TYR A 121 33.23 18.25 -13.10
C TYR A 121 34.60 18.93 -13.23
N ASP A 122 35.47 18.33 -14.03
CA ASP A 122 36.69 18.95 -14.56
C ASP A 122 36.99 18.36 -15.94
N PRO A 123 36.93 19.16 -17.02
CA PRO A 123 37.09 18.64 -18.36
C PRO A 123 38.47 18.00 -18.60
N TRP A 124 39.54 18.49 -17.97
CA TRP A 124 40.89 17.96 -18.16
C TRP A 124 41.06 16.59 -17.50
N VAL A 125 40.48 16.42 -16.30
CA VAL A 125 40.46 15.13 -15.60
C VAL A 125 39.62 14.11 -16.37
N LEU A 126 38.46 14.52 -16.88
CA LEU A 126 37.59 13.64 -17.67
C LEU A 126 38.27 13.20 -18.97
N TYR A 127 38.90 14.14 -19.70
CA TYR A 127 39.69 13.80 -20.89
C TYR A 127 40.83 12.83 -20.60
N ALA A 128 41.56 13.01 -19.50
CA ALA A 128 42.64 12.10 -19.11
C ALA A 128 42.12 10.68 -18.78
N ARG A 129 40.88 10.56 -18.28
CA ARG A 129 40.22 9.28 -17.95
C ARG A 129 39.54 8.62 -19.16
N GLY A 130 39.38 9.34 -20.27
CA GLY A 130 38.73 8.81 -21.49
C GLY A 130 37.21 8.68 -21.37
N VAL A 131 36.58 9.52 -20.54
CA VAL A 131 35.12 9.67 -20.38
C VAL A 131 34.71 11.01 -20.97
#